data_AF-A0A819F4X3-F1
#
_entry.id   AF-A0A819F4X3-F1
#
_cell.length_a   1.000
_cell.length_b   1.000
_cell.length_c   1.000
_cell.angle_alpha   90.00
_cell.angle_beta   90.00
_cell.angle_gamma   90.00
#
_symmetry.space_group_name_H-M   'P 1'
#
loop_
_entity.id
_entity.type
_entity.pdbx_description
1 polymer ?
#
loop_
_entity_poly.entity_id
_entity_poly.type
_entity_poly.pdbx_seq_one_letter_code
_entity_poly.pdbx_strand_id
1 'polypeptide(L)'
;MATDLEYQTSTTTPEIDEHLYSRQLYVMEKEAMYELRNADILISGMRGFGVEIAKKSDIYYFSDSDIGQNRTEVTREKLSELNTNVNVTYSSCNIDEDFLQKHKVNVFVLTDGDIDNQVKIGDYCHEHGIKFVNVNTKGLFGQIFCDFGQNFKVLDTNGEDAITEEIVNSISHDEIGVVSIVTYTKDGFEDGSYVTFHGVKGMTEINDREFKITVLDQYTFLIGDTRNFGVYEGGGTVTEKSFSDSLKNPEMLIYDFSKISMSANLHLSFQGLSLFQNQYNALPQPWNNDDADKFYEIVEKLNRENREQVLTDQLNKHWIRLFAKTCTGDLCPIQSVIGGIATEEAINAVTEKFMPIRQFLYFDAVECLPENVFHPSNETTKVVFGEDFQDKLGNAKYFLIGSGTIGCEILKNFAMMGIGCGRDGTVFVSDIDSIKISDLHRQFLFRSWDIGKMKSTVAAQSIKVINLNMHVHAYVDGDLSETEHIYNDHFFQQLDGLVTAVDNVKTRKYFDTIRITDLD
;
A
#
# COMPACT_ATOMS: atom_id res chain seq x y z
N MET A 1 13.74 64.07 -3.89
CA MET A 1 14.20 62.97 -3.04
C MET A 1 13.06 61.96 -2.99
N ALA A 2 13.08 61.03 -3.95
CA ALA A 2 12.22 59.85 -3.93
C ALA A 2 12.94 58.83 -3.05
N THR A 3 12.24 58.29 -2.06
CA THR A 3 12.72 57.14 -1.27
C THR A 3 11.98 55.93 -1.78
N ASP A 4 12.71 55.08 -2.49
CA ASP A 4 12.31 53.74 -2.88
C ASP A 4 12.08 52.89 -1.63
N LEU A 5 10.85 52.39 -1.46
CA LEU A 5 10.55 51.29 -0.55
C LEU A 5 10.67 50.02 -1.36
N GLU A 6 11.84 49.38 -1.28
CA GLU A 6 12.04 48.02 -1.75
C GLU A 6 11.06 47.09 -1.01
N TYR A 7 10.12 46.53 -1.76
CA TYR A 7 9.29 45.43 -1.32
C TYR A 7 10.19 44.19 -1.23
N GLN A 8 10.73 43.90 -0.06
CA GLN A 8 11.32 42.59 0.22
C GLN A 8 10.18 41.55 0.19
N THR A 9 10.01 40.89 -0.95
CA THR A 9 9.30 39.61 -1.02
C THR A 9 10.15 38.60 -0.25
N SER A 10 9.86 38.40 1.03
CA SER A 10 10.38 37.25 1.77
C SER A 10 9.71 35.99 1.20
N THR A 11 10.33 35.38 0.20
CA THR A 11 10.06 34.00 -0.23
C THR A 11 10.62 33.07 0.83
N THR A 12 10.06 33.08 2.04
CA THR A 12 10.26 32.01 3.00
C THR A 12 9.30 30.90 2.58
N THR A 13 9.85 29.83 1.99
CA THR A 13 9.13 28.56 1.85
C THR A 13 8.47 28.26 3.19
N PRO A 14 7.14 28.12 3.28
CA PRO A 14 6.51 27.89 4.55
C PRO A 14 7.10 26.63 5.19
N GLU A 15 7.40 26.72 6.48
CA GLU A 15 8.14 25.69 7.22
C GLU A 15 7.29 24.41 7.37
N ILE A 16 7.94 23.25 7.45
CA ILE A 16 7.27 21.98 7.76
C ILE A 16 6.94 21.97 9.26
N ASP A 17 5.72 21.57 9.63
CA ASP A 17 5.33 21.41 11.03
C ASP A 17 6.03 20.19 11.66
N GLU A 18 7.20 20.42 12.26
CA GLU A 18 8.00 19.37 12.88
C GLU A 18 7.31 18.73 14.10
N HIS A 19 6.34 19.39 14.72
CA HIS A 19 5.59 18.82 15.84
C HIS A 19 4.56 17.80 15.37
N LEU A 20 3.84 18.11 14.28
CA LEU A 20 2.88 17.21 13.67
C LEU A 20 3.58 16.03 12.98
N TYR A 21 4.58 16.31 12.15
CA TYR A 21 5.25 15.32 11.30
C TYR A 21 6.49 14.68 11.95
N SER A 22 6.77 14.93 13.23
CA SER A 22 7.98 14.48 13.93
C SER A 22 8.41 13.04 13.61
N ARG A 23 7.47 12.07 13.64
CA ARG A 23 7.80 10.66 13.36
C ARG A 23 7.95 10.35 11.88
N GLN A 24 7.15 10.99 11.03
CA GLN A 24 7.23 10.84 9.58
C GLN A 24 8.53 11.43 9.03
N LEU A 25 9.02 12.52 9.63
CA LEU A 25 10.29 13.16 9.26
C LEU A 25 11.51 12.26 9.47
N TYR A 26 11.48 11.33 10.44
CA TYR A 26 12.56 10.35 10.61
C TYR A 26 12.62 9.30 9.49
N VAL A 27 11.53 9.13 8.73
CA VAL A 27 11.46 8.17 7.62
C VAL A 27 11.66 8.90 6.30
N MET A 28 10.89 9.97 6.09
CA MET A 28 10.87 10.69 4.81
C MET A 28 12.00 11.73 4.69
N GLU A 29 12.53 12.23 5.80
CA GLU A 29 13.41 13.42 5.82
C GLU A 29 12.72 14.69 5.30
N LYS A 30 13.37 15.85 5.44
CA LYS A 30 12.75 17.14 5.14
C LYS A 30 12.59 17.37 3.65
N GLU A 31 13.57 16.95 2.86
CA GLU A 31 13.66 17.11 1.42
C GLU A 31 12.46 16.44 0.73
N ALA A 32 12.21 15.15 1.03
CA ALA A 32 11.05 14.44 0.49
C ALA A 32 9.72 15.07 0.94
N MET A 33 9.63 15.56 2.19
CA MET A 33 8.43 16.22 2.68
C MET A 33 8.16 17.57 1.98
N TYR A 34 9.19 18.27 1.51
CA TYR A 34 9.01 19.47 0.67
C TYR A 34 8.48 19.12 -0.72
N GLU A 35 8.98 18.06 -1.35
CA GLU A 35 8.44 17.58 -2.63
C GLU A 35 6.97 17.18 -2.48
N LEU A 36 6.64 16.40 -1.43
CA LEU A 36 5.27 15.99 -1.12
C LEU A 36 4.32 17.18 -0.93
N ARG A 37 4.79 18.25 -0.27
CA ARG A 37 3.99 19.46 -0.04
C ARG A 37 3.64 20.20 -1.33
N ASN A 38 4.50 20.13 -2.34
CA ASN A 38 4.34 20.86 -3.60
C ASN A 38 3.62 20.04 -4.68
N ALA A 39 3.19 18.82 -4.37
CA ALA A 39 2.57 17.93 -5.33
C ALA A 39 1.05 17.86 -5.20
N ASP A 40 0.40 17.82 -6.35
CA ASP A 40 -1.02 17.53 -6.50
C ASP A 40 -1.22 16.05 -6.84
N ILE A 41 -1.97 15.34 -5.98
CA ILE A 41 -2.33 13.93 -6.18
C ILE A 41 -3.82 13.85 -6.50
N LEU A 42 -4.15 13.26 -7.65
CA LEU A 42 -5.53 12.96 -8.04
C LEU A 42 -5.85 11.50 -7.74
N ILE A 43 -7.00 11.26 -7.11
CA ILE A 43 -7.51 9.91 -6.85
C ILE A 43 -8.88 9.78 -7.52
N SER A 44 -8.99 8.85 -8.47
CA SER A 44 -10.27 8.50 -9.10
C SER A 44 -10.84 7.27 -8.41
N GLY A 45 -12.11 7.34 -8.01
CA GLY A 45 -12.89 6.24 -7.44
C GLY A 45 -12.93 6.22 -5.92
N MET A 46 -13.81 7.02 -5.31
CA MET A 46 -13.99 7.08 -3.85
C MET A 46 -14.88 5.94 -3.30
N ARG A 47 -14.55 4.69 -3.66
CA ARG A 47 -15.00 3.51 -2.92
C ARG A 47 -14.10 3.33 -1.69
N GLY A 48 -14.10 2.15 -1.09
CA GLY A 48 -13.35 1.94 0.13
C GLY A 48 -11.87 2.14 0.06
N PHE A 49 -11.22 1.35 -0.78
CA PHE A 49 -9.80 1.52 -0.93
C PHE A 49 -9.39 2.87 -1.55
N GLY A 50 -10.25 3.55 -2.33
CA GLY A 50 -9.96 4.92 -2.77
C GLY A 50 -9.94 5.92 -1.61
N VAL A 51 -10.84 5.75 -0.63
CA VAL A 51 -10.78 6.46 0.65
C VAL A 51 -9.55 6.05 1.45
N GLU A 52 -9.21 4.75 1.47
CA GLU A 52 -7.99 4.25 2.12
C GLU A 52 -6.76 4.94 1.57
N ILE A 53 -6.63 5.06 0.25
CA ILE A 53 -5.48 5.72 -0.37
C ILE A 53 -5.46 7.23 -0.04
N ALA A 54 -6.61 7.90 -0.10
CA ALA A 54 -6.73 9.35 0.12
C ALA A 54 -6.42 9.77 1.56
N LYS A 55 -6.78 8.94 2.54
CA LYS A 55 -6.43 9.18 3.93
C LYS A 55 -5.04 8.64 4.28
N LYS A 56 -4.65 7.51 3.69
CA LYS A 56 -3.90 6.42 4.32
C LYS A 56 -4.74 5.55 5.31
N SER A 57 -6.09 5.51 5.20
CA SER A 57 -7.00 4.38 5.57
C SER A 57 -8.57 4.52 5.49
N ASP A 58 -9.34 3.41 5.42
CA ASP A 58 -10.60 2.98 4.70
C ASP A 58 -12.00 3.67 4.78
N ILE A 59 -13.04 3.04 4.16
CA ILE A 59 -14.51 3.31 3.96
C ILE A 59 -15.30 3.99 5.10
N TYR A 60 -14.81 4.17 6.31
CA TYR A 60 -15.68 4.53 7.45
C TYR A 60 -16.29 5.95 7.40
N TYR A 61 -16.10 6.67 6.30
CA TYR A 61 -16.66 7.99 6.05
C TYR A 61 -18.08 7.98 5.48
N PHE A 62 -18.71 6.83 5.26
CA PHE A 62 -20.12 6.78 4.84
C PHE A 62 -21.02 6.30 5.98
N SER A 63 -22.20 6.89 6.06
CA SER A 63 -23.29 6.49 6.96
C SER A 63 -24.53 6.14 6.15
N ASP A 64 -25.52 5.50 6.78
CA ASP A 64 -26.80 5.17 6.11
C ASP A 64 -27.53 6.42 5.59
N SER A 65 -27.30 7.59 6.18
CA SER A 65 -27.85 8.87 5.69
C SER A 65 -27.19 9.37 4.40
N ASP A 66 -26.05 8.81 4.00
CA ASP A 66 -25.31 9.21 2.80
C ASP A 66 -25.72 8.42 1.55
N ILE A 67 -26.61 7.42 1.69
CA ILE A 67 -27.08 6.59 0.58
C ILE A 67 -27.74 7.46 -0.50
N GLY A 68 -27.23 7.35 -1.73
CA GLY A 68 -27.70 8.11 -2.89
C GLY A 68 -26.98 9.45 -3.12
N GLN A 69 -26.12 9.88 -2.19
CA GLN A 69 -25.28 11.07 -2.36
C GLN A 69 -23.99 10.77 -3.13
N ASN A 70 -23.33 11.81 -3.66
CA ASN A 70 -22.04 11.64 -4.32
C ASN A 70 -20.96 11.31 -3.29
N ARG A 71 -20.28 10.17 -3.48
CA ARG A 71 -19.27 9.69 -2.52
C ARG A 71 -18.12 10.67 -2.32
N THR A 72 -17.62 11.26 -3.40
CA THR A 72 -16.49 12.21 -3.35
C THR A 72 -16.86 13.45 -2.55
N GLU A 73 -18.07 13.98 -2.74
CA GLU A 73 -18.59 15.13 -1.98
C GLU A 73 -18.71 14.81 -0.49
N VAL A 74 -19.32 13.68 -0.12
CA VAL A 74 -19.48 13.24 1.28
C VAL A 74 -18.12 13.05 1.97
N THR A 75 -17.14 12.48 1.28
CA THR A 75 -15.81 12.21 1.86
C THR A 75 -14.94 13.45 2.02
N ARG A 76 -15.17 14.51 1.23
CA ARG A 76 -14.31 15.71 1.19
C ARG A 76 -14.10 16.31 2.58
N GLU A 77 -15.19 16.55 3.31
CA GLU A 77 -15.11 17.24 4.61
C GLU A 77 -14.34 16.39 5.63
N LYS A 78 -14.65 15.10 5.69
CA LYS A 78 -14.04 14.17 6.64
C LYS A 78 -12.56 13.89 6.34
N LEU A 79 -12.16 13.95 5.06
CA LEU A 79 -10.75 13.91 4.65
C LEU A 79 -10.03 15.21 4.99
N SER A 80 -10.66 16.36 4.77
CA SER A 80 -10.08 17.69 5.08
C SER A 80 -9.76 17.85 6.57
N GLU A 81 -10.53 17.22 7.45
CA GLU A 81 -10.30 17.25 8.90
C GLU A 81 -9.05 16.51 9.37
N LEU A 82 -8.52 15.58 8.58
CA LEU A 82 -7.36 14.78 8.97
C LEU A 82 -6.09 15.62 9.03
N ASN A 83 -5.93 16.53 8.08
CA ASN A 83 -4.74 17.35 7.95
C ASN A 83 -5.08 18.72 7.36
N THR A 84 -5.11 19.74 8.21
CA THR A 84 -5.41 21.12 7.81
C THR A 84 -4.36 21.74 6.89
N ASN A 85 -3.21 21.09 6.71
CA ASN A 85 -2.16 21.52 5.78
C ASN A 85 -2.37 20.98 4.36
N VAL A 86 -3.34 20.09 4.14
CA VAL A 86 -3.65 19.49 2.83
C VAL A 86 -4.99 20.05 2.34
N ASN A 87 -4.99 20.61 1.13
CA ASN A 87 -6.22 21.10 0.52
C ASN A 87 -6.95 19.97 -0.22
N VAL A 88 -8.08 19.52 0.32
CA VAL A 88 -8.89 18.48 -0.31
C VAL A 88 -9.99 19.12 -1.16
N THR A 89 -9.91 18.92 -2.47
CA THR A 89 -10.96 19.33 -3.42
C THR A 89 -11.61 18.11 -4.05
N TYR A 90 -12.75 18.29 -4.72
CA TYR A 90 -13.41 17.22 -5.45
C TYR A 90 -13.90 17.66 -6.81
N SER A 91 -14.05 16.69 -7.70
CA SER A 91 -14.68 16.84 -9.01
C SER A 91 -15.72 15.74 -9.18
N SER A 92 -16.89 16.10 -9.72
CA SER A 92 -17.91 15.15 -10.17
C SER A 92 -17.85 14.89 -11.67
N CYS A 93 -16.87 15.49 -12.37
CA CYS A 93 -16.69 15.29 -13.80
C CYS A 93 -16.08 13.92 -14.09
N ASN A 94 -16.32 13.41 -15.29
CA ASN A 94 -15.55 12.28 -15.81
C ASN A 94 -14.07 12.67 -15.86
N ILE A 95 -13.21 11.78 -15.42
CA ILE A 95 -11.76 11.96 -15.48
C ILE A 95 -11.30 11.35 -16.79
N ASP A 96 -11.05 12.21 -17.76
CA ASP A 96 -10.51 11.90 -19.09
C ASP A 96 -9.22 12.68 -19.35
N GLU A 97 -8.67 12.52 -20.55
CA GLU A 97 -7.43 13.20 -20.97
C GLU A 97 -7.54 14.72 -20.88
N ASP A 98 -8.68 15.29 -21.28
CA ASP A 98 -8.95 16.73 -21.23
C ASP A 98 -8.94 17.23 -19.78
N PHE A 99 -9.53 16.45 -18.86
CA PHE A 99 -9.49 16.74 -17.43
C PHE A 99 -8.04 16.76 -16.91
N LEU A 100 -7.24 15.74 -17.23
CA LEU A 100 -5.85 15.62 -16.77
C LEU A 100 -4.99 16.76 -17.33
N GLN A 101 -5.14 17.08 -18.61
CA GLN A 101 -4.44 18.18 -19.26
C GLN A 101 -4.72 19.53 -18.60
N LYS A 102 -5.98 19.75 -18.22
CA LYS A 102 -6.43 21.00 -17.60
C LYS A 102 -5.93 21.17 -16.17
N HIS A 103 -5.89 20.10 -15.38
CA HIS A 103 -5.59 20.17 -13.95
C HIS A 103 -4.11 19.94 -13.60
N LYS A 104 -3.29 19.39 -14.52
CA LYS A 104 -1.83 19.24 -14.38
C LYS A 104 -1.39 18.63 -13.04
N VAL A 105 -1.84 17.39 -12.80
CA VAL A 105 -1.55 16.66 -11.56
C VAL A 105 -0.18 15.98 -11.63
N ASN A 106 0.50 15.84 -10.49
CA ASN A 106 1.81 15.17 -10.42
C ASN A 106 1.65 13.65 -10.44
N VAL A 107 0.67 13.14 -9.69
CA VAL A 107 0.36 11.72 -9.59
C VAL A 107 -1.12 11.51 -9.85
N PHE A 108 -1.45 10.54 -10.68
CA PHE A 108 -2.81 10.04 -10.83
C PHE A 108 -2.93 8.62 -10.29
N VAL A 109 -3.75 8.45 -9.25
CA VAL A 109 -4.16 7.15 -8.74
C VAL A 109 -5.52 6.77 -9.30
N LEU A 110 -5.56 5.73 -10.12
CA LEU A 110 -6.80 5.15 -10.64
C LEU A 110 -7.22 3.96 -9.78
N THR A 111 -8.45 4.01 -9.29
CA THR A 111 -9.06 2.90 -8.56
C THR A 111 -10.28 2.35 -9.30
N ASP A 112 -10.46 1.03 -9.26
CA ASP A 112 -11.67 0.35 -9.78
C ASP A 112 -11.97 0.64 -11.26
N GLY A 113 -10.95 1.02 -12.04
CA GLY A 113 -11.09 1.20 -13.49
C GLY A 113 -11.28 -0.14 -14.19
N ASP A 114 -12.08 -0.18 -15.26
CA ASP A 114 -12.04 -1.32 -16.19
C ASP A 114 -10.75 -1.29 -17.02
N ILE A 115 -10.41 -2.39 -17.69
CA ILE A 115 -9.15 -2.49 -18.44
C ILE A 115 -9.03 -1.44 -19.55
N ASP A 116 -10.15 -1.06 -20.17
CA ASP A 116 -10.18 -0.09 -21.28
C ASP A 116 -9.85 1.31 -20.75
N ASN A 117 -10.41 1.68 -19.59
CA ASN A 117 -10.08 2.90 -18.87
C ASN A 117 -8.62 2.91 -18.40
N GLN A 118 -8.16 1.80 -17.79
CA GLN A 118 -6.77 1.68 -17.30
C GLN A 118 -5.75 1.86 -18.43
N VAL A 119 -5.96 1.22 -19.58
CA VAL A 119 -5.10 1.39 -20.77
C VAL A 119 -5.13 2.83 -21.26
N LYS A 120 -6.33 3.36 -21.49
CA LYS A 120 -6.49 4.70 -22.06
C LYS A 120 -5.82 5.78 -21.21
N ILE A 121 -6.08 5.75 -19.91
CA ILE A 121 -5.55 6.73 -18.96
C ILE A 121 -4.07 6.48 -18.67
N GLY A 122 -3.67 5.22 -18.45
CA GLY A 122 -2.29 4.87 -18.14
C GLY A 122 -1.33 5.27 -19.26
N ASP A 123 -1.70 4.97 -20.51
CA ASP A 123 -0.89 5.37 -21.68
C ASP A 123 -0.84 6.89 -21.83
N TYR A 124 -1.96 7.60 -21.60
CA TYR A 124 -1.97 9.07 -21.62
C TYR A 124 -1.04 9.66 -20.55
N CYS A 125 -1.07 9.12 -19.32
CA CYS A 125 -0.20 9.53 -18.24
C CYS A 125 1.28 9.33 -18.59
N HIS A 126 1.63 8.16 -19.14
CA HIS A 126 2.99 7.85 -19.59
C HIS A 126 3.51 8.85 -20.63
N GLU A 127 2.70 9.13 -21.67
CA GLU A 127 3.07 10.06 -22.75
C GLU A 127 3.24 11.50 -22.28
N HIS A 128 2.55 11.91 -21.22
CA HIS A 128 2.55 13.28 -20.71
C HIS A 128 3.39 13.46 -19.43
N GLY A 129 4.10 12.42 -18.99
CA GLY A 129 4.95 12.47 -17.79
C GLY A 129 4.17 12.63 -16.49
N ILE A 130 2.91 12.19 -16.45
CA ILE A 130 2.11 12.11 -15.22
C ILE A 130 2.39 10.76 -14.59
N LYS A 131 2.82 10.74 -13.33
CA LYS A 131 3.07 9.49 -12.61
C LYS A 131 1.74 8.78 -12.35
N PHE A 132 1.68 7.49 -12.60
CA PHE A 132 0.44 6.72 -12.60
C PHE A 132 0.51 5.54 -11.63
N VAL A 133 -0.52 5.39 -10.80
CA VAL A 133 -0.70 4.23 -9.92
C VAL A 133 -2.10 3.67 -10.17
N ASN A 134 -2.19 2.44 -10.67
CA ASN A 134 -3.47 1.75 -10.82
C ASN A 134 -3.64 0.72 -9.70
N VAL A 135 -4.82 0.73 -9.07
CA VAL A 135 -5.09 -0.08 -7.89
C VAL A 135 -6.46 -0.74 -8.01
N ASN A 136 -6.54 -2.04 -7.77
CA ASN A 136 -7.79 -2.78 -7.78
C ASN A 136 -7.84 -3.79 -6.65
N THR A 137 -9.01 -3.94 -6.04
CA THR A 137 -9.32 -5.02 -5.09
C THR A 137 -10.59 -5.76 -5.53
N LYS A 138 -10.59 -7.09 -5.38
CA LYS A 138 -11.69 -7.99 -5.75
C LYS A 138 -11.75 -9.13 -4.74
N GLY A 139 -12.64 -9.05 -3.75
CA GLY A 139 -12.71 -10.04 -2.67
C GLY A 139 -11.39 -10.15 -1.91
N LEU A 140 -10.74 -11.31 -1.99
CA LEU A 140 -9.46 -11.61 -1.34
C LEU A 140 -8.23 -11.23 -2.17
N PHE A 141 -8.42 -10.64 -3.35
CA PHE A 141 -7.37 -10.38 -4.32
C PHE A 141 -7.11 -8.89 -4.50
N GLY A 142 -5.84 -8.53 -4.69
CA GLY A 142 -5.37 -7.17 -4.92
C GLY A 142 -4.44 -7.09 -6.13
N GLN A 143 -4.44 -5.93 -6.78
CA GLN A 143 -3.54 -5.56 -7.87
C GLN A 143 -3.08 -4.12 -7.68
N ILE A 144 -1.78 -3.90 -7.81
CA ILE A 144 -1.16 -2.57 -7.93
C ILE A 144 -0.32 -2.57 -9.21
N PHE A 145 -0.35 -1.45 -9.93
CA PHE A 145 0.55 -1.15 -11.03
C PHE A 145 1.12 0.25 -10.87
N CYS A 146 2.43 0.41 -11.08
CA CYS A 146 3.12 1.70 -11.09
C CYS A 146 3.76 1.99 -12.45
N ASP A 147 3.58 3.23 -12.91
CA ASP A 147 4.30 3.82 -14.05
C ASP A 147 4.62 5.29 -13.77
N PHE A 148 5.86 5.56 -13.41
CA PHE A 148 6.43 6.87 -13.08
C PHE A 148 7.25 7.43 -14.25
N GLY A 149 7.10 6.84 -15.43
CA GLY A 149 7.71 7.29 -16.68
C GLY A 149 9.09 6.70 -16.97
N GLN A 150 9.62 7.05 -18.14
CA GLN A 150 10.82 6.42 -18.71
C GLN A 150 12.12 6.78 -17.99
N ASN A 151 12.14 7.91 -17.27
CA ASN A 151 13.33 8.47 -16.63
C ASN A 151 13.07 8.76 -15.16
N PHE A 152 12.42 7.82 -14.45
CA PHE A 152 12.20 7.97 -13.02
C PHE A 152 13.52 7.80 -12.27
N LYS A 153 13.79 8.74 -11.36
CA LYS A 153 14.98 8.73 -10.52
C LYS A 153 14.60 8.17 -9.15
N VAL A 154 15.47 7.34 -8.60
CA VAL A 154 15.39 6.89 -7.21
C VAL A 154 16.58 7.49 -6.47
N LEU A 155 16.29 8.20 -5.39
CA LEU A 155 17.27 8.89 -4.56
C LEU A 155 17.79 7.98 -3.44
N ASP A 156 16.97 7.07 -2.95
CA ASP A 156 17.24 6.20 -1.81
C ASP A 156 16.51 4.84 -1.95
N THR A 157 17.21 3.83 -2.46
CA THR A 157 16.59 2.54 -2.78
C THR A 157 16.07 1.76 -1.57
N ASN A 158 16.50 2.05 -0.35
CA ASN A 158 16.28 1.16 0.80
C ASN A 158 15.80 1.86 2.08
N GLY A 159 15.94 3.18 2.21
CA GLY A 159 15.47 3.94 3.37
C GLY A 159 16.25 3.73 4.66
N GLU A 160 17.37 3.01 4.59
CA GLU A 160 18.28 2.86 5.72
C GLU A 160 19.14 4.13 5.83
N ASP A 161 19.43 4.55 7.07
CA ASP A 161 20.49 5.52 7.32
C ASP A 161 21.72 5.07 6.53
N ALA A 162 22.43 5.98 5.85
CA ALA A 162 23.53 5.64 4.96
C ALA A 162 24.58 4.71 5.63
N ILE A 163 24.32 3.41 5.57
CA ILE A 163 25.27 2.31 5.71
C ILE A 163 25.67 2.01 4.27
N THR A 164 26.28 3.02 3.63
CA THR A 164 27.21 2.89 2.50
C THR A 164 27.00 1.59 1.69
N GLU A 165 26.11 1.58 0.69
CA GLU A 165 26.06 0.49 -0.29
C GLU A 165 27.38 0.42 -1.09
N GLU A 166 27.56 -0.65 -1.88
CA GLU A 166 28.69 -0.88 -2.80
C GLU A 166 28.77 0.14 -3.93
N ILE A 167 29.18 1.34 -3.55
CA ILE A 167 29.38 2.47 -4.44
C ILE A 167 30.64 2.21 -5.24
N VAL A 168 30.56 2.35 -6.57
CA VAL A 168 31.74 2.50 -7.43
C VAL A 168 32.48 3.75 -6.96
N ASN A 169 33.54 3.53 -6.19
CA ASN A 169 34.41 4.56 -5.66
C ASN A 169 35.24 5.19 -6.78
N SER A 170 35.75 4.36 -7.70
CA SER A 170 36.48 4.81 -8.88
C SER A 170 36.54 3.74 -9.97
N ILE A 171 36.69 4.19 -11.21
CA ILE A 171 37.05 3.36 -12.36
C ILE A 171 38.30 3.98 -12.99
N SER A 172 39.39 3.21 -13.09
CA SER A 172 40.62 3.69 -13.70
C SER A 172 40.48 3.80 -15.23
N HIS A 173 41.20 4.75 -15.82
CA HIS A 173 41.20 5.01 -17.26
C HIS A 173 42.50 4.46 -17.88
N ASP A 174 42.63 3.14 -17.89
CA ASP A 174 43.86 2.42 -18.21
C ASP A 174 43.59 1.23 -19.15
N GLU A 175 44.66 0.65 -19.69
CA GLU A 175 44.60 -0.56 -20.55
C GLU A 175 43.96 -1.76 -19.83
N ILE A 176 44.02 -1.75 -18.51
CA ILE A 176 43.32 -2.69 -17.64
C ILE A 176 42.59 -1.84 -16.60
N GLY A 177 41.31 -1.54 -16.86
CA GLY A 177 40.45 -0.76 -16.00
C GLY A 177 40.23 -1.46 -14.66
N VAL A 178 40.64 -0.79 -13.59
CA VAL A 178 40.45 -1.22 -12.21
C VAL A 178 39.22 -0.52 -11.66
N VAL A 179 38.25 -1.29 -11.17
CA VAL A 179 37.07 -0.80 -10.47
C VAL A 179 37.30 -0.97 -8.99
N SER A 180 37.15 0.11 -8.22
CA SER A 180 37.11 0.08 -6.76
C SER A 180 35.69 0.29 -6.29
N ILE A 181 35.23 -0.54 -5.37
CA ILE A 181 33.89 -0.49 -4.75
C ILE A 181 34.00 -0.34 -3.23
N VAL A 182 32.92 0.07 -2.57
CA VAL A 182 32.84 0.17 -1.11
C VAL A 182 31.84 -0.86 -0.54
N THR A 183 32.26 -2.08 -0.21
CA THR A 183 31.36 -3.16 0.28
C THR A 183 31.23 -3.31 1.80
N TYR A 184 30.03 -3.68 2.25
CA TYR A 184 29.67 -4.03 3.63
C TYR A 184 29.11 -5.47 3.74
N THR A 185 29.03 -6.19 2.62
CA THR A 185 28.73 -7.62 2.62
C THR A 185 30.02 -8.43 2.77
N LYS A 186 29.97 -9.60 3.42
CA LYS A 186 31.15 -10.49 3.54
C LYS A 186 31.39 -11.34 2.29
N ASP A 187 30.38 -11.45 1.45
CA ASP A 187 30.38 -12.30 0.27
C ASP A 187 30.64 -11.40 -0.95
N GLY A 188 31.91 -11.31 -1.34
CA GLY A 188 32.36 -10.49 -2.47
C GLY A 188 32.06 -11.12 -3.85
N PHE A 189 32.55 -10.48 -4.90
CA PHE A 189 32.43 -10.96 -6.28
C PHE A 189 33.27 -12.23 -6.55
N GLU A 190 32.80 -13.09 -7.46
CA GLU A 190 33.53 -14.29 -7.92
C GLU A 190 34.26 -14.06 -9.25
N ASP A 191 35.47 -14.60 -9.38
CA ASP A 191 36.30 -14.47 -10.59
C ASP A 191 35.61 -15.07 -11.82
N GLY A 192 35.54 -14.29 -12.90
CA GLY A 192 34.88 -14.69 -14.14
C GLY A 192 33.37 -14.43 -14.21
N SER A 193 32.79 -13.81 -13.18
CA SER A 193 31.42 -13.29 -13.19
C SER A 193 31.26 -12.15 -14.20
N TYR A 194 30.02 -11.78 -14.52
CA TYR A 194 29.70 -10.63 -15.34
C TYR A 194 29.01 -9.57 -14.48
N VAL A 195 29.40 -8.31 -14.66
CA VAL A 195 28.78 -7.15 -14.00
C VAL A 195 28.29 -6.15 -15.04
N THR A 196 27.19 -5.48 -14.73
CA THR A 196 26.63 -4.40 -15.56
C THR A 196 26.63 -3.12 -14.76
N PHE A 197 27.08 -2.03 -15.36
CA PHE A 197 27.11 -0.72 -14.73
C PHE A 197 25.90 0.10 -15.16
N HIS A 198 25.37 0.93 -14.26
CA HIS A 198 24.28 1.84 -14.56
C HIS A 198 24.59 3.23 -14.02
N GLY A 199 24.22 4.26 -14.81
CA GLY A 199 24.36 5.70 -14.57
C GLY A 199 25.70 6.23 -14.08
N VAL A 200 26.79 5.54 -14.37
CA VAL A 200 28.16 6.07 -14.29
C VAL A 200 28.25 7.36 -15.10
N LYS A 201 28.31 8.54 -14.45
CA LYS A 201 28.60 9.81 -15.14
C LYS A 201 30.06 9.86 -15.57
N GLY A 202 30.36 10.66 -16.58
CA GLY A 202 31.71 10.92 -17.07
C GLY A 202 32.35 9.77 -17.87
N MET A 203 32.09 8.51 -17.51
CA MET A 203 32.47 7.31 -18.26
C MET A 203 31.22 6.60 -18.80
N THR A 204 30.42 7.33 -19.58
CA THR A 204 29.04 6.93 -19.94
C THR A 204 28.95 5.67 -20.80
N GLU A 205 30.02 5.31 -21.50
CA GLU A 205 30.12 4.17 -22.43
C GLU A 205 30.11 2.80 -21.74
N ILE A 206 30.30 2.79 -20.41
CA ILE A 206 30.25 1.58 -19.60
C ILE A 206 28.83 1.21 -19.20
N ASN A 207 27.90 2.16 -19.24
CA ASN A 207 26.52 1.94 -18.80
C ASN A 207 25.83 0.93 -19.72
N ASP A 208 25.03 0.05 -19.11
CA ASP A 208 24.20 -0.96 -19.78
C ASP A 208 25.00 -1.98 -20.62
N ARG A 209 26.28 -2.16 -20.29
CA ARG A 209 27.18 -3.13 -20.90
C ARG A 209 27.68 -4.14 -19.87
N GLU A 210 27.70 -5.41 -20.27
CA GLU A 210 28.25 -6.49 -19.44
C GLU A 210 29.77 -6.56 -19.57
N PHE A 211 30.45 -6.63 -18.42
CA PHE A 211 31.89 -6.82 -18.34
C PHE A 211 32.20 -8.08 -17.57
N LYS A 212 33.02 -8.95 -18.16
CA LYS A 212 33.58 -10.09 -17.43
C LYS A 212 34.64 -9.57 -16.47
N ILE A 213 34.54 -9.94 -15.19
CA ILE A 213 35.44 -9.44 -14.16
C ILE A 213 36.59 -10.41 -13.84
N THR A 214 37.75 -9.84 -13.52
CA THR A 214 38.81 -10.54 -12.78
C THR A 214 38.91 -9.96 -11.38
N VAL A 215 38.62 -10.75 -10.35
CA VAL A 215 38.56 -10.25 -8.97
C VAL A 215 39.97 -10.15 -8.39
N LEU A 216 40.33 -8.98 -7.86
CA LEU A 216 41.64 -8.76 -7.22
C LEU A 216 41.53 -8.95 -5.70
N ASP A 217 40.51 -8.34 -5.10
CA ASP A 217 40.14 -8.51 -3.69
C ASP A 217 38.66 -8.17 -3.47
N GLN A 218 38.21 -8.16 -2.21
CA GLN A 218 36.82 -7.87 -1.84
C GLN A 218 36.33 -6.46 -2.21
N TYR A 219 37.24 -5.53 -2.54
CA TYR A 219 36.92 -4.13 -2.86
C TYR A 219 37.30 -3.75 -4.29
N THR A 220 37.98 -4.62 -5.05
CA THR A 220 38.51 -4.26 -6.36
C THR A 220 38.46 -5.41 -7.37
N PHE A 221 38.10 -5.07 -8.61
CA PHE A 221 38.07 -6.02 -9.73
C PHE A 221 38.38 -5.33 -11.07
N LEU A 222 38.76 -6.13 -12.08
CA LEU A 222 39.16 -5.66 -13.41
C LEU A 222 38.03 -5.83 -14.41
N ILE A 223 37.89 -4.89 -15.36
CA ILE A 223 36.83 -4.92 -16.40
C ILE A 223 37.35 -4.80 -17.85
N GLY A 224 38.68 -4.85 -18.06
CA GLY A 224 39.30 -4.72 -19.39
C GLY A 224 39.63 -3.28 -19.79
N ASP A 225 39.92 -3.03 -21.07
CA ASP A 225 40.45 -1.74 -21.54
C ASP A 225 39.40 -0.60 -21.49
N THR A 226 39.65 0.40 -20.66
CA THR A 226 38.76 1.56 -20.45
C THR A 226 39.31 2.86 -21.07
N ARG A 227 40.44 2.82 -21.80
CA ARG A 227 41.09 4.01 -22.40
C ARG A 227 40.25 4.71 -23.46
N ASN A 228 39.26 4.01 -24.01
CA ASN A 228 38.35 4.56 -25.02
C ASN A 228 37.06 5.15 -24.42
N PHE A 229 36.92 5.15 -23.09
CA PHE A 229 35.76 5.70 -22.39
C PHE A 229 36.08 7.07 -21.77
N GLY A 230 35.07 7.84 -21.38
CA GLY A 230 35.32 9.09 -20.64
C GLY A 230 35.85 8.87 -19.20
N VAL A 231 36.05 9.94 -18.43
CA VAL A 231 36.57 9.90 -17.06
C VAL A 231 35.40 9.88 -16.06
N TYR A 232 35.40 8.96 -15.09
CA TYR A 232 34.28 8.74 -14.16
C TYR A 232 33.88 9.96 -13.28
N GLU A 233 32.56 10.15 -13.08
CA GLU A 233 31.90 11.24 -12.34
C GLU A 233 30.64 10.83 -11.46
N GLY A 234 30.02 9.60 -11.55
CA GLY A 234 28.96 8.99 -10.63
C GLY A 234 27.45 8.84 -11.09
N GLY A 235 26.54 7.93 -10.59
CA GLY A 235 25.03 7.91 -10.85
C GLY A 235 24.30 6.56 -11.21
N GLY A 236 22.96 6.54 -11.59
CA GLY A 236 22.05 5.40 -11.99
C GLY A 236 20.59 5.79 -12.42
N THR A 237 19.85 5.09 -13.34
CA THR A 237 18.41 5.35 -13.71
C THR A 237 17.54 4.09 -13.90
N VAL A 238 16.22 4.17 -13.66
CA VAL A 238 15.24 3.08 -13.92
C VAL A 238 14.29 3.48 -15.05
N THR A 239 14.03 2.57 -16.00
CA THR A 239 13.09 2.79 -17.11
C THR A 239 11.86 1.92 -16.95
N GLU A 240 10.69 2.58 -16.88
CA GLU A 240 9.39 1.92 -16.84
C GLU A 240 8.69 1.95 -18.21
N LYS A 241 7.71 1.07 -18.36
CA LYS A 241 6.96 0.81 -19.60
C LYS A 241 5.53 1.27 -19.39
N SER A 242 4.86 1.70 -20.45
CA SER A 242 3.45 2.07 -20.39
C SER A 242 2.58 0.90 -19.94
N PHE A 243 1.40 1.21 -19.41
CA PHE A 243 0.44 0.19 -18.96
C PHE A 243 0.12 -0.83 -20.06
N SER A 244 -0.14 -0.39 -21.29
CA SER A 244 -0.49 -1.28 -22.40
C SER A 244 0.64 -2.23 -22.82
N ASP A 245 1.90 -1.82 -22.68
CA ASP A 245 3.05 -2.68 -22.97
C ASP A 245 3.33 -3.65 -21.83
N SER A 246 3.14 -3.20 -20.60
CA SER A 246 3.30 -4.02 -19.40
C SER A 246 2.18 -5.03 -19.21
N LEU A 247 0.98 -4.79 -19.73
CA LEU A 247 -0.06 -5.81 -19.81
C LEU A 247 0.34 -7.02 -20.68
N LYS A 248 1.14 -6.79 -21.72
CA LYS A 248 1.59 -7.85 -22.64
C LYS A 248 2.80 -8.58 -22.08
N ASN A 249 3.73 -7.81 -21.49
CA ASN A 249 5.01 -8.29 -20.97
C ASN A 249 5.22 -7.80 -19.53
N PRO A 250 4.47 -8.35 -18.56
CA PRO A 250 4.43 -7.85 -17.19
C PRO A 250 5.72 -8.16 -16.42
N GLU A 251 6.26 -7.14 -15.77
CA GLU A 251 7.24 -7.29 -14.71
C GLU A 251 6.47 -7.34 -13.38
N MET A 252 6.54 -8.48 -12.68
CA MET A 252 5.74 -8.74 -11.48
C MET A 252 6.64 -8.92 -10.25
N LEU A 253 6.39 -8.12 -9.22
CA LEU A 253 6.97 -8.32 -7.90
C LEU A 253 6.31 -9.53 -7.24
N ILE A 254 7.12 -10.52 -6.85
CA ILE A 254 6.67 -11.69 -6.11
C ILE A 254 6.65 -11.34 -4.61
N TYR A 255 5.44 -11.25 -4.04
CA TYR A 255 5.28 -10.98 -2.61
C TYR A 255 5.35 -12.25 -1.74
N ASP A 256 4.89 -13.39 -2.29
CA ASP A 256 4.88 -14.69 -1.64
C ASP A 256 5.59 -15.72 -2.53
N PHE A 257 6.83 -16.05 -2.15
CA PHE A 257 7.66 -17.04 -2.85
C PHE A 257 7.11 -18.46 -2.80
N SER A 258 6.11 -18.75 -1.97
CA SER A 258 5.40 -20.03 -1.99
C SER A 258 4.34 -20.11 -3.10
N LYS A 259 3.97 -18.97 -3.69
CA LYS A 259 2.90 -18.81 -4.69
C LYS A 259 3.37 -18.14 -5.99
N ILE A 260 4.58 -18.45 -6.47
CA ILE A 260 5.21 -17.76 -7.62
C ILE A 260 4.29 -17.73 -8.87
N SER A 261 3.57 -18.81 -9.16
CA SER A 261 2.67 -18.88 -10.33
C SER A 261 1.36 -18.10 -10.15
N MET A 262 1.02 -17.69 -8.92
CA MET A 262 -0.20 -16.95 -8.64
C MET A 262 -0.21 -15.60 -9.33
N SER A 263 0.90 -14.86 -9.36
CA SER A 263 0.96 -13.52 -9.96
C SER A 263 0.52 -13.53 -11.42
N ALA A 264 0.98 -14.51 -12.21
CA ALA A 264 0.56 -14.67 -13.61
C ALA A 264 -0.94 -15.04 -13.73
N ASN A 265 -1.44 -15.91 -12.85
CA ASN A 265 -2.86 -16.28 -12.82
C ASN A 265 -3.76 -15.07 -12.47
N LEU A 266 -3.34 -14.24 -11.51
CA LEU A 266 -4.07 -13.04 -11.12
C LEU A 266 -4.00 -11.96 -12.20
N HIS A 267 -2.84 -11.75 -12.80
CA HIS A 267 -2.69 -10.85 -13.95
C HIS A 267 -3.68 -11.15 -15.08
N LEU A 268 -3.82 -12.43 -15.42
CA LEU A 268 -4.81 -12.88 -16.41
C LEU A 268 -6.24 -12.76 -15.89
N SER A 269 -6.49 -13.01 -14.60
CA SER A 269 -7.82 -12.94 -13.99
C SER A 269 -8.37 -11.51 -13.93
N PHE A 270 -7.54 -10.52 -13.56
CA PHE A 270 -7.94 -9.11 -13.56
C PHE A 270 -8.31 -8.61 -14.97
N GLN A 271 -7.54 -9.01 -15.99
CA GLN A 271 -7.91 -8.74 -17.40
C GLN A 271 -9.17 -9.50 -17.82
N GLY A 272 -9.25 -10.79 -17.48
CA GLY A 272 -10.39 -11.65 -17.75
C GLY A 272 -11.70 -11.13 -17.17
N LEU A 273 -11.65 -10.39 -16.05
CA LEU A 273 -12.82 -9.79 -15.43
C LEU A 273 -13.45 -8.71 -16.32
N SER A 274 -12.61 -7.84 -16.90
CA SER A 274 -13.10 -6.82 -17.83
C SER A 274 -13.63 -7.45 -19.12
N LEU A 275 -12.96 -8.48 -19.64
CA LEU A 275 -13.43 -9.23 -20.81
C LEU A 275 -14.78 -9.92 -20.55
N PHE A 276 -14.95 -10.53 -19.37
CA PHE A 276 -16.21 -11.12 -18.95
C PHE A 276 -17.31 -10.06 -18.88
N GLN A 277 -17.03 -8.91 -18.25
CA GLN A 277 -17.98 -7.81 -18.16
C GLN A 277 -18.39 -7.28 -19.54
N ASN A 278 -17.44 -7.11 -20.45
CA ASN A 278 -17.71 -6.65 -21.82
C ASN A 278 -18.54 -7.68 -22.62
N GLN A 279 -18.30 -8.98 -22.41
CA GLN A 279 -19.01 -10.05 -23.12
C GLN A 279 -20.44 -10.28 -22.58
N TYR A 280 -20.63 -10.23 -21.26
CA TYR A 280 -21.88 -10.60 -20.60
C TYR A 280 -22.66 -9.41 -20.01
N ASN A 281 -22.11 -8.20 -20.08
CA ASN A 281 -22.66 -6.98 -19.50
C ASN A 281 -22.97 -7.11 -17.99
N ALA A 282 -22.20 -7.94 -17.28
CA ALA A 282 -22.33 -8.20 -15.85
C ALA A 282 -21.01 -8.79 -15.32
N LEU A 283 -20.76 -8.65 -14.03
CA LEU A 283 -19.72 -9.40 -13.34
C LEU A 283 -20.18 -10.85 -13.11
N PRO A 284 -19.24 -11.81 -12.92
CA PRO A 284 -19.58 -13.16 -12.50
C PRO A 284 -20.45 -13.15 -11.24
N GLN A 285 -21.54 -13.92 -11.22
CA GLN A 285 -22.40 -13.99 -10.05
C GLN A 285 -21.69 -14.70 -8.87
N PRO A 286 -21.87 -14.22 -7.62
CA PRO A 286 -21.26 -14.84 -6.45
C PRO A 286 -21.50 -16.34 -6.40
N TRP A 287 -20.41 -17.11 -6.26
CA TRP A 287 -20.44 -18.58 -6.14
C TRP A 287 -21.15 -19.35 -7.27
N ASN A 288 -21.46 -18.70 -8.39
CA ASN A 288 -22.08 -19.34 -9.54
C ASN A 288 -21.06 -20.20 -10.29
N ASN A 289 -21.33 -21.50 -10.41
CA ASN A 289 -20.40 -22.43 -11.05
C ASN A 289 -20.30 -22.23 -12.57
N ASP A 290 -21.41 -21.91 -13.23
CA ASP A 290 -21.45 -21.72 -14.68
C ASP A 290 -20.68 -20.46 -15.09
N ASP A 291 -20.86 -19.35 -14.37
CA ASP A 291 -20.11 -18.12 -14.60
C ASP A 291 -18.63 -18.30 -14.28
N ALA A 292 -18.29 -19.05 -13.22
CA ALA A 292 -16.89 -19.37 -12.93
C ALA A 292 -16.23 -20.24 -14.02
N ASP A 293 -16.96 -21.16 -14.64
CA ASP A 293 -16.46 -21.95 -15.78
C ASP A 293 -16.30 -21.09 -17.04
N LYS A 294 -17.29 -20.26 -17.39
CA LYS A 294 -17.17 -19.29 -18.49
C LYS A 294 -16.01 -18.32 -18.28
N PHE A 295 -15.81 -17.85 -17.05
CA PHE A 295 -14.70 -16.98 -16.69
C PHE A 295 -13.35 -17.67 -16.89
N TYR A 296 -13.22 -18.92 -16.44
CA TYR A 296 -12.01 -19.70 -16.68
C TYR A 296 -11.72 -19.87 -18.17
N GLU A 297 -12.73 -20.14 -19.00
CA GLU A 297 -12.56 -20.25 -20.47
C GLU A 297 -12.05 -18.93 -21.09
N ILE A 298 -12.53 -17.78 -20.62
CA ILE A 298 -12.02 -16.46 -21.05
C ILE A 298 -10.56 -16.30 -20.66
N VAL A 299 -10.20 -16.59 -19.42
CA VAL A 299 -8.82 -16.47 -18.91
C VAL A 299 -7.87 -17.43 -19.62
N GLU A 300 -8.31 -18.66 -19.88
CA GLU A 300 -7.55 -19.66 -20.62
C GLU A 300 -7.32 -19.24 -22.07
N LYS A 301 -8.36 -18.68 -22.72
CA LYS A 301 -8.24 -18.09 -24.06
C LYS A 301 -7.25 -16.93 -24.06
N LEU A 302 -7.35 -16.01 -23.09
CA LEU A 302 -6.43 -14.88 -22.95
C LEU A 302 -4.97 -15.33 -22.81
N ASN A 303 -4.72 -16.34 -21.97
CA ASN A 303 -3.37 -16.90 -21.79
C ASN A 303 -2.80 -17.49 -23.10
N ARG A 304 -3.64 -18.13 -23.92
CA ARG A 304 -3.24 -18.68 -25.22
C ARG A 304 -3.06 -17.63 -26.31
N GLU A 305 -3.88 -16.59 -26.29
CA GLU A 305 -3.91 -15.54 -27.32
C GLU A 305 -2.92 -14.40 -27.05
N ASN A 306 -2.19 -14.45 -25.93
CA ASN A 306 -1.15 -13.48 -25.67
C ASN A 306 -0.09 -13.58 -26.78
N ARG A 307 0.08 -12.47 -27.52
CA ARG A 307 0.39 -12.48 -28.97
C ARG A 307 1.76 -13.03 -29.36
N GLU A 308 2.65 -13.25 -28.40
CA GLU A 308 4.02 -13.69 -28.66
C GLU A 308 4.42 -14.92 -27.84
N GLN A 309 3.87 -15.11 -26.63
CA GLN A 309 4.15 -16.27 -25.75
C GLN A 309 2.99 -16.50 -24.77
N VAL A 310 2.80 -17.75 -24.35
CA VAL A 310 1.92 -18.08 -23.21
C VAL A 310 2.53 -17.48 -21.95
N LEU A 311 1.74 -16.72 -21.18
CA LEU A 311 2.26 -16.03 -19.99
C LEU A 311 2.63 -17.02 -18.88
N THR A 312 1.85 -18.10 -18.73
CA THR A 312 2.17 -19.19 -17.80
C THR A 312 1.65 -20.53 -18.29
N ASP A 313 2.45 -21.58 -18.11
CA ASP A 313 2.05 -22.98 -18.29
C ASP A 313 1.31 -23.55 -17.06
N GLN A 314 1.33 -22.84 -15.93
CA GLN A 314 0.74 -23.24 -14.65
C GLN A 314 -0.59 -22.54 -14.37
N LEU A 315 -1.51 -22.60 -15.34
CA LEU A 315 -2.84 -22.02 -15.17
C LEU A 315 -3.66 -22.79 -14.13
N ASN A 316 -3.93 -22.16 -12.98
CA ASN A 316 -4.62 -22.79 -11.86
C ASN A 316 -6.13 -22.55 -11.95
N LYS A 317 -6.84 -23.54 -12.49
CA LYS A 317 -8.31 -23.50 -12.63
C LYS A 317 -9.04 -23.25 -11.32
N HIS A 318 -8.55 -23.80 -10.20
CA HIS A 318 -9.20 -23.62 -8.91
C HIS A 318 -9.17 -22.15 -8.47
N TRP A 319 -8.00 -21.50 -8.52
CA TRP A 319 -7.84 -20.10 -8.11
C TRP A 319 -8.59 -19.13 -9.02
N ILE A 320 -8.53 -19.33 -10.35
CA ILE A 320 -9.23 -18.48 -11.31
C ILE A 320 -10.75 -18.56 -11.11
N ARG A 321 -11.27 -19.76 -10.85
CA ARG A 321 -12.69 -19.92 -10.50
C ARG A 321 -13.03 -19.27 -9.17
N LEU A 322 -12.14 -19.38 -8.18
CA LEU A 322 -12.35 -18.74 -6.89
C LEU A 322 -12.41 -17.21 -7.02
N PHE A 323 -11.50 -16.63 -7.81
CA PHE A 323 -11.52 -15.21 -8.17
C PHE A 323 -12.90 -14.80 -8.69
N ALA A 324 -13.44 -15.51 -9.69
CA ALA A 324 -14.77 -15.22 -10.23
C ALA A 324 -15.88 -15.30 -9.16
N LYS A 325 -15.80 -16.28 -8.26
CA LYS A 325 -16.82 -16.50 -7.22
C LYS A 325 -16.83 -15.43 -6.14
N THR A 326 -15.70 -14.76 -5.91
CA THR A 326 -15.52 -13.78 -4.84
C THR A 326 -15.27 -12.36 -5.33
N CYS A 327 -15.20 -12.10 -6.64
CA CYS A 327 -14.74 -10.80 -7.16
C CYS A 327 -15.65 -9.61 -6.84
N THR A 328 -16.92 -9.86 -6.50
CA THR A 328 -17.86 -8.82 -6.05
C THR A 328 -17.74 -8.54 -4.55
N GLY A 329 -16.93 -9.31 -3.83
CA GLY A 329 -16.64 -9.08 -2.43
C GLY A 329 -15.80 -7.83 -2.23
N ASP A 330 -16.03 -7.16 -1.10
CA ASP A 330 -15.30 -5.95 -0.72
C ASP A 330 -14.88 -6.07 0.74
N LEU A 331 -13.58 -6.15 0.98
CA LEU A 331 -13.00 -6.53 2.28
C LEU A 331 -12.06 -5.45 2.80
N CYS A 332 -12.48 -4.77 3.86
CA CYS A 332 -11.70 -3.74 4.54
C CYS A 332 -10.24 -4.14 4.85
N PRO A 333 -9.93 -5.37 5.31
CA PRO A 333 -8.53 -5.78 5.52
C PRO A 333 -7.69 -5.81 4.24
N ILE A 334 -8.26 -6.28 3.12
CA ILE A 334 -7.58 -6.33 1.82
C ILE A 334 -7.37 -4.91 1.30
N GLN A 335 -8.40 -4.07 1.42
CA GLN A 335 -8.30 -2.65 1.10
C GLN A 335 -7.23 -1.96 1.93
N SER A 336 -7.11 -2.29 3.22
CA SER A 336 -6.09 -1.73 4.11
C SER A 336 -4.67 -2.06 3.69
N VAL A 337 -4.41 -3.33 3.35
CA VAL A 337 -3.09 -3.76 2.88
C VAL A 337 -2.74 -3.09 1.54
N ILE A 338 -3.65 -3.19 0.56
CA ILE A 338 -3.40 -2.70 -0.80
C ILE A 338 -3.37 -1.18 -0.86
N GLY A 339 -4.29 -0.51 -0.17
CA GLY A 339 -4.33 0.95 -0.10
C GLY A 339 -3.12 1.52 0.64
N GLY A 340 -2.66 0.87 1.72
CA GLY A 340 -1.43 1.27 2.41
C GLY A 340 -0.21 1.21 1.50
N ILE A 341 -0.05 0.14 0.72
CA ILE A 341 1.03 0.00 -0.27
C ILE A 341 0.88 1.06 -1.38
N ALA A 342 -0.31 1.21 -1.95
CA ALA A 342 -0.55 2.17 -3.02
C ALA A 342 -0.35 3.64 -2.60
N THR A 343 -0.69 3.99 -1.35
CA THR A 343 -0.36 5.32 -0.79
C THR A 343 1.14 5.52 -0.73
N GLU A 344 1.91 4.51 -0.34
CA GLU A 344 3.37 4.59 -0.31
C GLU A 344 3.94 4.75 -1.72
N GLU A 345 3.42 4.02 -2.71
CA GLU A 345 3.81 4.19 -4.11
C GLU A 345 3.51 5.61 -4.65
N ALA A 346 2.36 6.19 -4.29
CA ALA A 346 2.03 7.56 -4.66
C ALA A 346 2.98 8.58 -3.99
N ILE A 347 3.44 8.32 -2.76
CA ILE A 347 4.44 9.14 -2.08
C ILE A 347 5.81 8.97 -2.77
N ASN A 348 6.22 7.74 -3.08
CA ASN A 348 7.47 7.44 -3.80
C ASN A 348 7.49 8.13 -5.16
N ALA A 349 6.37 8.09 -5.89
CA ALA A 349 6.23 8.77 -7.17
C ALA A 349 6.59 10.26 -7.07
N VAL A 350 6.13 10.95 -6.03
CA VAL A 350 6.44 12.38 -5.85
C VAL A 350 7.86 12.60 -5.34
N THR A 351 8.25 11.84 -4.33
CA THR A 351 9.43 12.12 -3.52
C THR A 351 10.72 11.55 -4.09
N GLU A 352 10.61 10.62 -5.04
CA GLU A 352 11.74 9.89 -5.62
C GLU A 352 12.55 9.14 -4.54
N LYS A 353 11.98 8.95 -3.34
CA LYS A 353 12.73 8.42 -2.20
C LYS A 353 12.98 6.93 -2.37
N PHE A 354 11.98 6.09 -2.12
CA PHE A 354 12.15 4.63 -2.10
C PHE A 354 12.02 3.98 -3.47
N MET A 355 12.58 2.77 -3.58
CA MET A 355 12.44 1.93 -4.77
C MET A 355 10.96 1.57 -5.00
N PRO A 356 10.37 1.95 -6.14
CA PRO A 356 8.97 1.68 -6.40
C PRO A 356 8.73 0.23 -6.84
N ILE A 357 7.47 -0.19 -6.77
CA ILE A 357 7.03 -1.45 -7.35
C ILE A 357 7.25 -1.39 -8.87
N ARG A 358 8.06 -2.31 -9.41
CA ARG A 358 8.34 -2.41 -10.84
C ARG A 358 7.80 -3.73 -11.41
N GLN A 359 6.64 -3.76 -12.05
CA GLN A 359 5.63 -2.70 -12.16
C GLN A 359 4.30 -3.16 -11.60
N PHE A 360 4.03 -4.47 -11.63
CA PHE A 360 2.85 -5.05 -11.02
C PHE A 360 3.17 -5.70 -9.69
N LEU A 361 2.27 -5.51 -8.73
CA LEU A 361 2.15 -6.34 -7.54
C LEU A 361 0.77 -6.99 -7.55
N TYR A 362 0.73 -8.31 -7.41
CA TYR A 362 -0.49 -9.07 -7.17
C TYR A 362 -0.46 -9.63 -5.77
N PHE A 363 -1.60 -9.58 -5.10
CA PHE A 363 -1.75 -10.06 -3.72
C PHE A 363 -2.99 -10.93 -3.62
N ASP A 364 -2.91 -11.97 -2.78
CA ASP A 364 -4.07 -12.74 -2.35
C ASP A 364 -3.99 -13.12 -0.87
N ALA A 365 -5.15 -13.41 -0.30
CA ALA A 365 -5.29 -14.02 1.02
C ALA A 365 -6.29 -15.19 0.97
N VAL A 366 -6.16 -16.08 -0.03
CA VAL A 366 -7.12 -17.18 -0.23
C VAL A 366 -7.21 -18.14 0.96
N GLU A 367 -6.15 -18.23 1.77
CA GLU A 367 -6.10 -19.02 3.01
C GLU A 367 -7.09 -18.54 4.07
N CYS A 368 -7.61 -17.32 3.95
CA CYS A 368 -8.63 -16.81 4.88
C CYS A 368 -10.00 -17.47 4.67
N LEU A 369 -10.23 -18.17 3.55
CA LEU A 369 -11.53 -18.79 3.28
C LEU A 369 -11.84 -19.90 4.28
N PRO A 370 -13.11 -20.01 4.74
CA PRO A 370 -13.50 -21.08 5.64
C PRO A 370 -13.49 -22.44 4.92
N GLU A 371 -13.04 -23.49 5.60
CA GLU A 371 -12.97 -24.86 5.05
C GLU A 371 -14.36 -25.53 4.91
N ASN A 372 -15.38 -25.02 5.61
CA ASN A 372 -16.70 -25.64 5.72
C ASN A 372 -17.71 -25.10 4.69
N VAL A 373 -18.83 -25.80 4.56
CA VAL A 373 -20.00 -25.33 3.79
C VAL A 373 -20.45 -23.99 4.36
N PHE A 374 -20.38 -22.94 3.56
CA PHE A 374 -20.84 -21.60 3.93
C PHE A 374 -22.00 -21.19 3.00
N HIS A 375 -22.87 -20.33 3.52
CA HIS A 375 -24.02 -19.80 2.79
C HIS A 375 -23.68 -18.39 2.27
N PRO A 376 -23.34 -18.24 0.97
CA PRO A 376 -23.04 -16.93 0.41
C PRO A 376 -24.27 -16.02 0.42
N SER A 377 -24.03 -14.77 0.78
CA SER A 377 -24.99 -13.68 0.62
C SER A 377 -24.51 -12.74 -0.50
N ASN A 378 -25.34 -11.79 -0.91
CA ASN A 378 -24.98 -10.76 -1.89
C ASN A 378 -24.34 -9.51 -1.24
N GLU A 379 -24.23 -9.47 0.09
CA GLU A 379 -23.50 -8.41 0.79
C GLU A 379 -21.98 -8.62 0.67
N THR A 380 -21.22 -7.53 0.49
CA THR A 380 -19.81 -7.57 0.05
C THR A 380 -18.88 -8.43 0.91
N THR A 381 -18.98 -8.37 2.24
CA THR A 381 -18.17 -9.23 3.14
C THR A 381 -18.69 -10.67 3.17
N LYS A 382 -20.03 -10.82 3.24
CA LYS A 382 -20.70 -12.13 3.32
C LYS A 382 -20.63 -12.92 2.02
N VAL A 383 -20.38 -12.28 0.88
CA VAL A 383 -20.03 -12.94 -0.38
C VAL A 383 -18.80 -13.82 -0.17
N VAL A 384 -17.81 -13.37 0.61
CA VAL A 384 -16.54 -14.11 0.76
C VAL A 384 -16.63 -15.13 1.89
N PHE A 385 -17.16 -14.76 3.05
CA PHE A 385 -17.12 -15.59 4.25
C PHE A 385 -18.44 -16.27 4.63
N GLY A 386 -19.56 -15.84 4.03
CA GLY A 386 -20.90 -16.36 4.34
C GLY A 386 -21.55 -15.74 5.58
N GLU A 387 -22.86 -15.99 5.75
CA GLU A 387 -23.64 -15.44 6.87
C GLU A 387 -23.20 -16.00 8.23
N ASP A 388 -22.99 -17.32 8.32
CA ASP A 388 -22.61 -17.97 9.58
C ASP A 388 -21.28 -17.44 10.14
N PHE A 389 -20.32 -17.13 9.26
CA PHE A 389 -19.05 -16.53 9.68
C PHE A 389 -19.24 -15.09 10.13
N GLN A 390 -20.11 -14.33 9.47
CA GLN A 390 -20.44 -12.97 9.88
C GLN A 390 -21.11 -12.93 11.25
N ASP A 391 -21.99 -13.88 11.56
CA ASP A 391 -22.60 -14.04 12.88
C ASP A 391 -21.55 -14.38 13.95
N LYS A 392 -20.58 -15.23 13.60
CA LYS A 392 -19.44 -15.53 14.48
C LYS A 392 -18.60 -14.28 14.77
N LEU A 393 -18.28 -13.48 13.76
CA LEU A 393 -17.58 -12.19 13.95
C LEU A 393 -18.40 -11.25 14.84
N GLY A 394 -19.70 -11.15 14.57
CA GLY A 394 -20.63 -10.33 15.34
C GLY A 394 -20.58 -10.64 16.83
N ASN A 395 -20.64 -11.92 17.20
CA ASN A 395 -20.67 -12.35 18.59
C ASN A 395 -19.28 -12.51 19.24
N ALA A 396 -18.20 -12.19 18.51
CA ALA A 396 -16.85 -12.33 19.04
C ALA A 396 -16.53 -11.32 20.15
N LYS A 397 -15.74 -11.77 21.13
CA LYS A 397 -15.23 -10.98 22.25
C LYS A 397 -13.72 -10.83 22.16
N TYR A 398 -13.27 -9.62 21.86
CA TYR A 398 -11.84 -9.34 21.67
C TYR A 398 -11.32 -8.31 22.67
N PHE A 399 -10.09 -8.51 23.13
CA PHE A 399 -9.36 -7.50 23.89
C PHE A 399 -8.20 -6.94 23.07
N LEU A 400 -8.25 -5.64 22.78
CA LEU A 400 -7.20 -4.89 22.11
C LEU A 400 -6.39 -4.08 23.13
N ILE A 401 -5.09 -4.35 23.19
CA ILE A 401 -4.16 -3.62 24.07
C ILE A 401 -3.33 -2.66 23.22
N GLY A 402 -3.50 -1.37 23.46
CA GLY A 402 -2.92 -0.30 22.68
C GLY A 402 -3.90 0.23 21.63
N SER A 403 -4.10 1.55 21.65
CA SER A 403 -4.92 2.30 20.71
C SER A 403 -4.12 3.38 19.99
N GLY A 404 -2.80 3.14 19.84
CA GLY A 404 -1.91 3.91 18.97
C GLY A 404 -2.19 3.63 17.49
N THR A 405 -1.20 3.79 16.62
CA THR A 405 -1.36 3.65 15.15
C THR A 405 -1.97 2.32 14.74
N ILE A 406 -1.34 1.22 15.15
CA ILE A 406 -1.83 -0.13 14.85
C ILE A 406 -3.21 -0.36 15.48
N GLY A 407 -3.43 0.12 16.71
CA GLY A 407 -4.70 -0.06 17.41
C GLY A 407 -5.86 0.67 16.73
N CYS A 408 -5.63 1.88 16.23
CA CYS A 408 -6.62 2.63 15.44
C CYS A 408 -7.03 1.87 14.18
N GLU A 409 -6.06 1.31 13.43
CA GLU A 409 -6.33 0.51 12.23
C GLU A 409 -7.06 -0.80 12.54
N ILE A 410 -6.68 -1.49 13.62
CA ILE A 410 -7.33 -2.73 14.03
C ILE A 410 -8.78 -2.46 14.45
N LEU A 411 -9.03 -1.40 15.24
CA LEU A 411 -10.40 -1.03 15.61
C LEU A 411 -11.25 -0.67 14.40
N LYS A 412 -10.69 0.07 13.43
CA LYS A 412 -11.35 0.36 12.14
C LYS A 412 -11.74 -0.93 11.43
N ASN A 413 -10.78 -1.84 11.26
CA ASN A 413 -11.02 -3.13 10.61
C ASN A 413 -12.09 -3.94 11.38
N PHE A 414 -12.03 -3.96 12.71
CA PHE A 414 -13.03 -4.62 13.54
C PHE A 414 -14.43 -4.04 13.32
N ALA A 415 -14.55 -2.71 13.30
CA ALA A 415 -15.80 -2.03 13.06
C ALA A 415 -16.37 -2.34 11.67
N MET A 416 -15.52 -2.31 10.63
CA MET A 416 -15.91 -2.59 9.24
C MET A 416 -16.22 -4.06 8.99
N MET A 417 -15.56 -4.98 9.70
CA MET A 417 -15.84 -6.42 9.66
C MET A 417 -17.03 -6.83 10.53
N GLY A 418 -17.57 -5.92 11.34
CA GLY A 418 -18.69 -6.20 12.24
C GLY A 418 -18.31 -6.98 13.50
N ILE A 419 -17.04 -6.98 13.91
CA ILE A 419 -16.58 -7.65 15.13
C ILE A 419 -17.20 -6.99 16.35
N GLY A 420 -17.78 -7.80 17.25
CA GLY A 420 -18.42 -7.31 18.47
C GLY A 420 -19.72 -6.53 18.24
N CYS A 421 -20.33 -6.63 17.05
CA CYS A 421 -21.60 -5.97 16.72
C CYS A 421 -22.84 -6.84 17.00
N GLY A 422 -22.64 -8.13 17.28
CA GLY A 422 -23.67 -9.10 17.61
C GLY A 422 -24.09 -9.00 19.06
N ARG A 423 -25.20 -9.67 19.41
CA ARG A 423 -25.85 -9.58 20.73
C ARG A 423 -24.90 -9.85 21.90
N ASP A 424 -24.03 -10.85 21.75
CA ASP A 424 -23.12 -11.28 22.82
C ASP A 424 -21.67 -10.83 22.56
N GLY A 425 -21.42 -10.16 21.44
CA GLY A 425 -20.08 -9.69 21.05
C GLY A 425 -19.68 -8.40 21.75
N THR A 426 -18.38 -8.21 21.96
CA THR A 426 -17.82 -7.03 22.62
C THR A 426 -16.34 -6.85 22.32
N VAL A 427 -15.90 -5.62 22.09
CA VAL A 427 -14.47 -5.27 22.02
C VAL A 427 -14.07 -4.44 23.22
N PHE A 428 -13.08 -4.91 23.96
CA PHE A 428 -12.43 -4.14 25.01
C PHE A 428 -11.17 -3.49 24.43
N VAL A 429 -10.95 -2.21 24.71
CA VAL A 429 -9.73 -1.50 24.30
C VAL A 429 -9.07 -0.87 25.51
N SER A 430 -7.77 -1.13 25.72
CA SER A 430 -7.00 -0.53 26.81
C SER A 430 -5.82 0.26 26.29
N ASP A 431 -5.64 1.48 26.80
CA ASP A 431 -4.47 2.31 26.54
C ASP A 431 -4.32 3.35 27.66
N ILE A 432 -3.11 3.45 28.19
CA ILE A 432 -2.78 4.34 29.31
C ILE A 432 -2.24 5.69 28.84
N ASP A 433 -1.97 5.84 27.54
CA ASP A 433 -1.46 7.09 26.99
C ASP A 433 -2.58 8.08 26.70
N SER A 434 -2.25 9.36 26.88
CA SER A 434 -3.03 10.47 26.36
C SER A 434 -2.59 10.85 24.93
N ILE A 435 -3.50 11.45 24.18
CA ILE A 435 -3.28 11.88 22.79
C ILE A 435 -2.31 13.07 22.75
N LYS A 436 -1.27 12.97 21.93
CA LYS A 436 -0.28 14.03 21.68
C LYS A 436 -0.42 14.58 20.25
N ILE A 437 0.11 15.77 19.99
CA ILE A 437 0.07 16.37 18.63
C ILE A 437 0.74 15.47 17.57
N SER A 438 1.87 14.85 17.92
CA SER A 438 2.61 13.97 17.02
C SER A 438 1.94 12.61 16.81
N ASP A 439 0.81 12.32 17.45
CA ASP A 439 0.01 11.14 17.17
C ASP A 439 -0.89 11.34 15.93
N LEU A 440 -1.32 12.59 15.67
CA LEU A 440 -2.38 12.89 14.70
C LEU A 440 -2.03 12.53 13.24
N HIS A 441 -0.75 12.51 12.87
CA HIS A 441 -0.36 12.14 11.49
C HIS A 441 -0.54 10.65 11.17
N ARG A 442 -0.75 9.78 12.18
CA ARG A 442 -0.85 8.32 11.99
C ARG A 442 -1.86 7.64 12.93
N GLN A 443 -2.63 8.39 13.70
CA GLN A 443 -3.69 7.88 14.59
C GLN A 443 -4.97 8.60 14.22
N PHE A 444 -5.52 8.25 13.07
CA PHE A 444 -6.57 8.99 12.39
C PHE A 444 -7.92 9.03 13.14
N LEU A 445 -8.11 8.18 14.16
CA LEU A 445 -9.30 8.21 15.02
C LEU A 445 -9.31 9.45 15.94
N PHE A 446 -8.20 10.19 16.01
CA PHE A 446 -8.04 11.36 16.87
C PHE A 446 -8.04 12.64 16.04
N ARG A 447 -8.41 13.75 16.69
CA ARG A 447 -8.39 15.10 16.11
C ARG A 447 -7.61 16.05 17.01
N SER A 448 -7.30 17.24 16.50
CA SER A 448 -6.59 18.27 17.26
C SER A 448 -7.29 18.67 18.56
N TRP A 449 -8.62 18.61 18.60
CA TRP A 449 -9.43 18.87 19.80
C TRP A 449 -9.44 17.72 20.82
N ASP A 450 -8.82 16.58 20.52
CA ASP A 450 -8.70 15.43 21.42
C ASP A 450 -7.37 15.38 22.17
N ILE A 451 -6.43 16.29 21.86
CA ILE A 451 -5.12 16.36 22.54
C ILE A 451 -5.30 16.45 24.06
N GLY A 452 -4.58 15.59 24.77
CA GLY A 452 -4.63 15.45 26.24
C GLY A 452 -5.71 14.51 26.76
N LYS A 453 -6.68 14.06 25.93
CA LYS A 453 -7.64 13.02 26.31
C LYS A 453 -7.00 11.63 26.21
N MET A 454 -7.60 10.64 26.87
CA MET A 454 -7.13 9.24 26.86
C MET A 454 -7.40 8.58 25.51
N LYS A 455 -6.39 7.91 24.94
CA LYS A 455 -6.47 7.31 23.60
C LYS A 455 -7.58 6.27 23.50
N SER A 456 -7.65 5.33 24.44
CA SER A 456 -8.66 4.25 24.42
C SER A 456 -10.09 4.79 24.46
N THR A 457 -10.35 5.78 25.31
CA THR A 457 -11.66 6.42 25.45
C THR A 457 -12.08 7.13 24.16
N VAL A 458 -11.20 7.95 23.57
CA VAL A 458 -11.51 8.66 22.33
C VAL A 458 -11.63 7.67 21.17
N ALA A 459 -10.75 6.66 21.09
CA ALA A 459 -10.83 5.63 20.05
C ALA A 459 -12.18 4.90 20.09
N ALA A 460 -12.64 4.46 21.27
CA ALA A 460 -13.95 3.83 21.44
C ALA A 460 -15.10 4.75 21.01
N GLN A 461 -15.03 6.05 21.30
CA GLN A 461 -16.03 7.03 20.86
C GLN A 461 -16.02 7.21 19.34
N SER A 462 -14.84 7.38 18.74
CA SER A 462 -14.68 7.54 17.29
C SER A 462 -15.18 6.31 16.52
N ILE A 463 -14.94 5.10 17.04
CA ILE A 463 -15.41 3.86 16.44
C ILE A 463 -16.93 3.74 16.44
N LYS A 464 -17.62 4.27 17.45
CA LYS A 464 -19.08 4.34 17.45
C LYS A 464 -19.64 5.25 16.35
N VAL A 465 -18.87 6.24 15.89
CA VAL A 465 -19.25 7.05 14.72
C VAL A 465 -19.12 6.24 13.42
N ILE A 466 -18.14 5.33 13.36
CA ILE A 466 -17.89 4.45 12.21
C ILE A 466 -18.94 3.35 12.12
N ASN A 467 -19.18 2.63 13.21
CA ASN A 467 -20.18 1.58 13.29
C ASN A 467 -20.89 1.63 14.66
N LEU A 468 -22.11 2.17 14.65
CA LEU A 468 -22.89 2.39 15.87
C LEU A 468 -23.24 1.08 16.59
N ASN A 469 -23.28 -0.03 15.85
CA ASN A 469 -23.61 -1.36 16.36
C ASN A 469 -22.45 -2.01 17.12
N MET A 470 -21.20 -1.58 16.91
CA MET A 470 -20.05 -2.21 17.55
C MET A 470 -20.04 -1.96 19.06
N HIS A 471 -20.15 -3.01 19.88
CA HIS A 471 -20.04 -2.89 21.33
C HIS A 471 -18.57 -2.71 21.72
N VAL A 472 -18.19 -1.52 22.16
CA VAL A 472 -16.80 -1.20 22.51
C VAL A 472 -16.70 -0.56 23.90
N HIS A 473 -15.79 -1.06 24.74
CA HIS A 473 -15.53 -0.56 26.08
C HIS A 473 -14.07 -0.15 26.23
N ALA A 474 -13.84 1.06 26.70
CA ALA A 474 -12.50 1.60 26.93
C ALA A 474 -12.06 1.42 28.38
N TYR A 475 -10.83 0.98 28.56
CA TYR A 475 -10.09 0.95 29.81
C TYR A 475 -8.90 1.91 29.74
N VAL A 476 -8.62 2.56 30.87
CA VAL A 476 -7.52 3.52 31.03
C VAL A 476 -6.60 3.12 32.19
N ASP A 477 -6.70 1.87 32.61
CA ASP A 477 -6.12 1.39 33.85
C ASP A 477 -4.61 1.16 33.72
N GLY A 478 -3.87 1.56 34.77
CA GLY A 478 -2.42 1.84 34.80
C GLY A 478 -1.47 0.67 34.54
N ASP A 479 -0.37 0.56 35.31
CA ASP A 479 0.64 -0.48 35.07
C ASP A 479 0.01 -1.87 35.16
N LEU A 480 0.38 -2.75 34.24
CA LEU A 480 -0.24 -4.06 34.04
C LEU A 480 -0.19 -4.93 35.30
N SER A 481 0.86 -4.79 36.12
CA SER A 481 0.99 -5.49 37.40
C SER A 481 -0.04 -5.06 38.45
N GLU A 482 -0.68 -3.91 38.29
CA GLU A 482 -1.69 -3.39 39.22
C GLU A 482 -3.11 -3.64 38.72
N THR A 483 -3.27 -4.14 37.50
CA THR A 483 -4.58 -4.31 36.83
C THR A 483 -5.13 -5.74 36.91
N GLU A 484 -4.47 -6.68 37.59
CA GLU A 484 -4.95 -8.07 37.76
C GLU A 484 -6.35 -8.17 38.37
N HIS A 485 -6.74 -7.20 39.21
CA HIS A 485 -8.09 -7.16 39.76
C HIS A 485 -9.16 -6.79 38.72
N ILE A 486 -8.77 -6.12 37.64
CA ILE A 486 -9.60 -5.72 36.50
C ILE A 486 -9.55 -6.80 35.42
N TYR A 487 -8.34 -7.13 34.97
CA TYR A 487 -8.03 -8.19 34.02
C TYR A 487 -7.73 -9.49 34.77
N ASN A 488 -8.74 -10.00 35.47
CA ASN A 488 -8.66 -11.28 36.18
C ASN A 488 -9.01 -12.46 35.27
N ASP A 489 -8.92 -13.68 35.79
CA ASP A 489 -9.22 -14.92 35.06
C ASP A 489 -10.61 -14.88 34.40
N HIS A 490 -11.61 -14.35 35.10
CA HIS A 490 -12.96 -14.23 34.53
C HIS A 490 -13.00 -13.28 33.32
N PHE A 491 -12.22 -12.21 33.32
CA PHE A 491 -12.11 -11.31 32.18
C PHE A 491 -11.49 -12.01 30.96
N PHE A 492 -10.43 -12.80 31.14
CA PHE A 492 -9.76 -13.49 30.03
C PHE A 492 -10.54 -14.72 29.53
N GLN A 493 -11.18 -15.48 30.42
CA GLN A 493 -11.94 -16.69 30.08
C GLN A 493 -13.14 -16.44 29.16
N GLN A 494 -13.67 -15.21 29.12
CA GLN A 494 -14.76 -14.84 28.23
C GLN A 494 -14.30 -14.38 26.84
N LEU A 495 -12.99 -14.19 26.60
CA LEU A 495 -12.50 -13.67 25.33
C LEU A 495 -12.32 -14.78 24.31
N ASP A 496 -12.67 -14.50 23.06
CA ASP A 496 -12.33 -15.34 21.91
C ASP A 496 -10.90 -15.06 21.42
N GLY A 497 -10.39 -13.85 21.69
CA GLY A 497 -9.06 -13.46 21.26
C GLY A 497 -8.52 -12.20 21.93
N LEU A 498 -7.20 -12.07 21.85
CA LEU A 498 -6.44 -10.93 22.36
C LEU A 498 -5.50 -10.44 21.25
N VAL A 499 -5.44 -9.12 21.08
CA VAL A 499 -4.62 -8.45 20.07
C VAL A 499 -3.76 -7.39 20.74
N THR A 500 -2.45 -7.45 20.50
CA THR A 500 -1.51 -6.46 21.02
C THR A 500 -1.13 -5.47 19.93
N ALA A 501 -1.34 -4.18 20.18
CA ALA A 501 -0.95 -3.04 19.36
C ALA A 501 -0.10 -2.04 20.18
N VAL A 502 0.87 -2.58 20.93
CA VAL A 502 1.77 -1.85 21.83
C VAL A 502 3.14 -1.63 21.21
N ASP A 503 3.87 -0.63 21.67
CA ASP A 503 5.17 -0.25 21.12
C ASP A 503 6.37 -0.93 21.81
N ASN A 504 6.21 -1.43 23.03
CA ASN A 504 7.31 -1.96 23.83
C ASN A 504 7.29 -3.51 23.96
N VAL A 505 8.46 -4.12 24.09
CA VAL A 505 8.63 -5.59 24.18
C VAL A 505 8.15 -6.13 25.53
N LYS A 506 8.24 -5.33 26.61
CA LYS A 506 7.85 -5.76 27.96
C LYS A 506 6.37 -6.10 28.03
N THR A 507 5.51 -5.22 27.52
CA THR A 507 4.06 -5.44 27.48
C THR A 507 3.69 -6.63 26.58
N ARG A 508 4.34 -6.76 25.41
CA ARG A 508 4.14 -7.94 24.54
C ARG A 508 4.41 -9.24 25.29
N LYS A 509 5.55 -9.34 25.98
CA LYS A 509 5.92 -10.52 26.77
C LYS A 509 4.94 -10.81 27.91
N TYR A 510 4.44 -9.78 28.59
CA TYR A 510 3.47 -9.97 29.67
C TYR A 510 2.19 -10.65 29.15
N PHE A 511 1.59 -10.14 28.07
CA PHE A 511 0.38 -10.76 27.51
C PHE A 511 0.63 -12.10 26.84
N ASP A 512 1.86 -12.34 26.35
CA ASP A 512 2.27 -13.67 25.88
C ASP A 512 2.32 -14.69 27.03
N THR A 513 2.75 -14.29 28.23
CA THR A 513 2.76 -15.18 29.41
C THR A 513 1.37 -15.51 29.94
N ILE A 514 0.43 -14.56 29.89
CA ILE A 514 -0.98 -14.80 30.27
C ILE A 514 -1.61 -15.88 29.37
N ARG A 515 -1.12 -15.99 28.13
CA ARG A 515 -1.61 -16.95 27.13
C ARG A 515 -1.18 -18.40 27.40
N ILE A 516 -0.25 -18.64 28.34
CA ILE A 516 0.38 -19.95 28.58
C ILE A 516 -0.22 -20.68 29.80
N THR A 517 -1.03 -20.01 30.62
CA THR A 517 -1.72 -20.63 31.76
C THR A 517 -3.19 -20.90 31.41
N ASP A 518 -3.61 -22.16 31.53
CA ASP A 518 -4.99 -22.68 31.43
C ASP A 518 -5.48 -23.18 30.06
N LEU A 519 -4.74 -24.12 29.47
CA LEU A 519 -5.30 -25.15 28.58
C LEU A 519 -4.85 -26.54 29.06
N ASP A 520 -5.33 -26.96 30.23
CA ASP A 520 -5.30 -28.37 30.69
C ASP A 520 -6.69 -29.00 30.60
#